data_AF-A0A2I8VRA5-F1
#
_entry.id   AF-A0A2I8VRA5-F1
#
_cell.length_a   1.000
_cell.length_b   1.000
_cell.length_c   1.000
_cell.angle_alpha   90.00
_cell.angle_beta   90.00
_cell.angle_gamma   90.00
#
_symmetry.space_group_name_H-M   'P 1'
#
loop_
_entity.id
_entity.type
_entity.pdbx_description
1 polymer ?
#
loop_
_entity_poly.entity_id
_entity_poly.type
_entity_poly.pdbx_seq_one_letter_code
_entity_poly.pdbx_strand_id
1 'polypeptide(L)' 'MVLLGVFGAVGVYEGAVRMMEQWHLFFEPTVVGTVAGVIEAVIITFVFTYSVAWLYNVFAQR' A
#
# COMPACT_ATOMS: atom_id res chain seq x y z
N MET A 1 -4.86 -2.10 -4.83
CA MET A 1 -5.24 -0.67 -4.86
C MET A 1 -5.94 -0.29 -6.15
N VAL A 2 -5.28 -0.24 -7.31
CA VAL A 2 -5.92 0.26 -8.56
C VAL A 2 -7.24 -0.44 -8.89
N LEU A 3 -7.28 -1.78 -8.87
CA LEU A 3 -8.52 -2.54 -9.10
C LEU A 3 -9.62 -2.23 -8.07
N LEU A 4 -9.26 -2.16 -6.80
CA LEU A 4 -10.20 -1.86 -5.71
C LEU A 4 -10.63 -0.39 -5.70
N GLY A 5 -9.81 0.53 -6.23
CA GLY A 5 -10.21 1.91 -6.47
C GLY A 5 -11.30 2.00 -7.52
N VAL A 6 -11.16 1.26 -8.62
CA VAL A 6 -12.20 1.17 -9.66
C VAL A 6 -13.46 0.50 -9.13
N PHE A 7 -13.35 -0.64 -8.43
CA PHE A 7 -14.51 -1.34 -7.87
C PHE A 7 -15.23 -0.53 -6.79
N GLY A 8 -14.48 0.15 -5.91
CA GLY A 8 -15.05 1.05 -4.91
C GLY A 8 -15.79 2.23 -5.52
N ALA A 9 -15.29 2.79 -6.63
CA ALA A 9 -15.97 3.88 -7.33
C ALA A 9 -17.34 3.48 -7.91
N VAL A 10 -17.58 2.18 -8.15
CA VAL A 10 -18.86 1.64 -8.64
C VAL A 10 -19.65 0.86 -7.58
N GLY A 11 -19.24 0.91 -6.31
CA GLY A 11 -19.94 0.24 -5.19
C GLY A 11 -19.85 -1.29 -5.20
N VAL A 12 -18.82 -1.86 -5.82
CA VAL A 12 -18.59 -3.32 -5.88
C VAL A 12 -17.44 -3.70 -4.95
N TYR A 13 -17.53 -4.88 -4.32
CA TYR A 13 -16.53 -5.40 -3.38
C TYR A 13 -16.25 -4.46 -2.18
N GLU A 14 -17.28 -3.77 -1.66
CA GLU A 14 -17.14 -2.79 -0.58
C GLU A 14 -16.40 -3.31 0.66
N GLY A 15 -16.53 -4.59 0.98
CA GLY A 15 -15.76 -5.21 2.08
C GLY A 15 -14.24 -5.18 1.86
N ALA A 16 -13.78 -5.46 0.63
CA ALA A 16 -12.37 -5.39 0.28
C ALA A 16 -11.87 -3.94 0.17
N VAL A 17 -12.74 -3.02 -0.26
CA VAL A 17 -12.45 -1.58 -0.31
C VAL A 17 -12.26 -1.02 1.10
N ARG A 18 -13.17 -1.32 2.04
CA ARG A 18 -13.03 -0.93 3.46
C ARG A 18 -11.78 -1.50 4.09
N MET A 19 -11.43 -2.75 3.76
CA MET A 19 -10.16 -3.32 4.22
C MET A 19 -8.99 -2.51 3.67
N MET A 20 -9.00 -2.10 2.40
CA MET A 20 -7.92 -1.26 1.87
C MET A 20 -7.83 0.12 2.52
N GLU A 21 -8.96 0.77 2.78
CA GLU A 21 -9.01 2.06 3.49
C GLU A 21 -8.47 1.94 4.93
N GLN A 22 -8.63 0.78 5.57
CA GLN A 22 -8.08 0.53 6.90
C GLN A 22 -6.56 0.28 6.87
N TRP A 23 -6.04 -0.35 5.80
CA TRP A 23 -4.65 -0.75 5.71
C TRP A 23 -3.73 0.31 5.11
N HIS A 24 -4.28 1.28 4.38
CA HIS A 24 -3.52 2.33 3.69
C HIS A 24 -4.10 3.69 4.01
N LEU A 25 -3.31 4.52 4.68
CA LEU A 25 -3.74 5.78 5.25
C LEU A 25 -4.28 6.74 4.18
N PHE A 26 -3.71 6.69 2.98
CA PHE A 26 -4.06 7.59 1.89
C PHE A 26 -4.95 6.96 0.82
N PHE A 27 -5.36 5.70 1.00
CA PHE A 27 -6.24 5.05 0.04
C PHE A 27 -7.69 5.48 0.23
N GLU A 28 -8.30 5.90 -0.88
CA GLU A 28 -9.74 6.13 -1.01
C GLU A 28 -10.12 5.71 -2.44
N PRO A 29 -11.34 5.20 -2.70
CA PRO A 29 -11.82 4.80 -4.03
C PRO A 29 -12.11 5.99 -4.96
N THR A 30 -11.23 6.98 -4.95
CA THR A 30 -11.13 8.09 -5.90
C THR A 30 -9.82 7.96 -6.68
N VAL A 31 -9.70 8.62 -7.84
CA VAL A 31 -8.47 8.59 -8.65
C VAL A 31 -7.28 9.11 -7.83
N VAL A 32 -7.46 10.21 -7.11
CA VAL A 32 -6.39 10.84 -6.30
C VAL A 32 -6.02 9.95 -5.11
N GLY A 33 -7.00 9.47 -4.35
CA GLY A 33 -6.74 8.59 -3.20
C GLY A 33 -6.10 7.26 -3.61
N THR A 34 -6.53 6.68 -4.72
CA THR A 34 -5.93 5.44 -5.23
C THR A 34 -4.46 5.64 -5.61
N VAL A 35 -4.12 6.76 -6.28
CA VAL A 35 -2.73 7.07 -6.62
C VAL A 35 -1.90 7.36 -5.37
N ALA A 36 -2.45 8.12 -4.42
CA ALA A 36 -1.78 8.42 -3.15
C ALA A 36 -1.48 7.15 -2.35
N GLY A 37 -2.45 6.23 -2.24
CA GLY A 37 -2.26 4.92 -1.60
C GLY A 37 -1.19 4.08 -2.30
N VAL A 38 -1.11 4.10 -3.64
CA VAL A 38 -0.05 3.39 -4.38
C VAL A 38 1.33 3.94 -4.03
N ILE A 39 1.48 5.27 -4.02
CA ILE A 39 2.74 5.92 -3.66
C ILE A 39 3.13 5.58 -2.21
N GLU A 40 2.17 5.65 -1.28
CA GLU A 40 2.34 5.24 0.11
C GLU A 40 2.89 3.80 0.21
N ALA A 41 2.21 2.85 -0.43
CA ALA A 41 2.58 1.44 -0.39
C ALA A 41 4.00 1.21 -0.94
N VAL A 42 4.38 1.88 -2.03
CA VAL A 42 5.72 1.78 -2.62
C VAL A 42 6.79 2.31 -1.66
N ILE A 43 6.56 3.46 -1.03
CA ILE A 43 7.51 4.08 -0.09
C ILE A 43 7.67 3.19 1.14
N ILE A 44 6.57 2.76 1.76
CA ILE A 44 6.61 1.90 2.97
C ILE A 44 7.32 0.58 2.66
N THR A 45 6.99 -0.05 1.53
CA THR A 45 7.64 -1.30 1.11
C THR A 45 9.13 -1.10 0.92
N PHE A 46 9.55 -0.02 0.24
CA PHE A 46 10.96 0.28 0.04
C PHE A 46 11.69 0.46 1.38
N VAL A 47 11.16 1.30 2.27
CA VAL A 47 11.77 1.57 3.58
C VAL A 47 11.90 0.27 4.38
N PHE A 48 10.84 -0.53 4.44
CA PHE A 48 10.83 -1.78 5.19
C PHE A 48 11.81 -2.80 4.61
N THR A 49 11.72 -3.10 3.30
CA THR A 49 12.59 -4.08 2.65
C THR A 49 14.05 -3.65 2.67
N TYR A 50 14.34 -2.37 2.44
CA TYR A 50 15.70 -1.85 2.53
C TYR A 50 16.25 -1.99 3.96
N SER A 51 15.47 -1.64 4.98
CA SER A 51 15.89 -1.76 6.38
C SER A 51 16.18 -3.21 6.77
N VAL A 52 15.34 -4.15 6.34
CA VAL A 52 15.54 -5.59 6.56
C VAL A 52 16.80 -6.08 5.83
N ALA A 53 17.00 -5.72 4.56
CA ALA A 53 18.17 -6.11 3.79
C ALA A 53 19.47 -5.54 4.38
N TRP A 54 19.43 -4.27 4.80
CA TRP A 54 20.55 -3.63 5.48
C TRP A 54 20.87 -4.35 6.80
N LEU A 55 19.86 -4.63 7.63
CA LEU A 55 20.04 -5.34 8.90
C LEU A 55 20.61 -6.75 8.68
N TYR A 56 20.09 -7.48 7.69
CA TYR A 56 20.61 -8.78 7.29
C TYR A 56 22.10 -8.70 6.92
N ASN A 57 22.50 -7.73 6.10
CA ASN A 57 23.90 -7.56 5.69
C ASN A 57 24.82 -7.23 6.88
N VAL A 58 24.35 -6.43 7.84
CA VAL A 58 25.10 -6.11 9.06
C VAL A 58 25.45 -7.38 9.87
N PHE A 59 24.57 -8.39 9.88
CA PHE A 59 24.83 -9.65 10.58
C PHE A 59 25.52 -10.70 9.72
N ALA A 60 25.22 -10.76 8.42
CA ALA A 60 25.74 -11.76 7.50
C ALA A 60 27.19 -11.49 7.04
N GLN A 61 27.65 -10.23 7.14
CA GLN A 61 29.01 -9.83 6.76
C GLN A 61 29.95 -9.68 7.96
N ARG A 62 29.60 -10.25 9.12
CA ARG A 62 30.51 -10.51 10.24
C ARG A 62 31.07 -11.91 10.14
#